data_AF-A0A1I0YI51-F1
#
_entry.id   AF-A0A1I0YI51-F1
#
_cell.length_a   1.000
_cell.length_b   1.000
_cell.length_c   1.000
_cell.angle_alpha   90.00
_cell.angle_beta   90.00
_cell.angle_gamma   90.00
#
_symmetry.space_group_name_H-M   'P 1'
#
loop_
_entity.id
_entity.type
_entity.pdbx_description
1 polymer ?
#
loop_
_entity_poly.entity_id
_entity_poly.type
_entity_poly.pdbx_seq_one_letter_code
_entity_poly.pdbx_strand_id
1 'polypeptide(L)'
;MKNLITILAGVFLMVSCKKEETKDVNDVINEVKETTEVVAKEGSGKVILTCNNKEFVAEGVCGALVSMGELAIAVKDKTNPAKVFTMTFNGEGFPEDGKVYKIESKDYSKEGNGSADEVSVSFTEVLSKKMNSWGSDNAKGTIQFAYNGNEVKCILKNIVLTSAEMYNADDLKSDGTVSGELTFFKN
;
A
#
# COMPACT_ATOMS: atom_id res chain seq x y z
N MET A 1 19.50 -7.30 -70.17
CA MET A 1 18.30 -7.62 -70.98
C MET A 1 17.25 -8.22 -70.05
N LYS A 2 16.09 -7.54 -69.97
CA LYS A 2 14.70 -8.06 -69.92
C LYS A 2 14.40 -9.24 -68.99
N ASN A 3 13.36 -9.32 -68.17
CA ASN A 3 12.18 -8.53 -67.79
C ASN A 3 11.71 -9.14 -66.44
N LEU A 4 11.34 -8.36 -65.43
CA LEU A 4 9.96 -8.21 -64.92
C LEU A 4 9.06 -9.46 -65.00
N ILE A 5 8.55 -9.94 -63.86
CA ILE A 5 7.10 -10.12 -63.59
C ILE A 5 6.88 -10.37 -62.08
N THR A 6 6.06 -9.50 -61.53
CA THR A 6 5.44 -9.48 -60.20
C THR A 6 4.38 -10.59 -60.08
N ILE A 7 4.36 -11.36 -58.99
CA ILE A 7 3.11 -11.92 -58.45
C ILE A 7 3.06 -11.69 -56.94
N LEU A 8 2.05 -10.90 -56.60
CA LEU A 8 1.53 -10.54 -55.29
C LEU A 8 0.60 -11.68 -54.82
N ALA A 9 0.81 -12.28 -53.64
CA ALA A 9 -0.24 -13.03 -52.93
C ALA A 9 0.11 -13.28 -51.46
N GLY A 10 -0.44 -12.43 -50.59
CA GLY A 10 -1.00 -12.85 -49.31
C GLY A 10 -0.09 -13.44 -48.25
N VAL A 11 0.80 -12.63 -47.66
CA VAL A 11 1.20 -12.89 -46.26
C VAL A 11 0.05 -12.40 -45.39
N PHE A 12 -0.84 -13.33 -45.01
CA PHE A 12 -1.72 -13.18 -43.86
C PHE A 12 -0.80 -12.99 -42.65
N LEU A 13 -0.53 -11.74 -42.28
CA LEU A 13 -0.01 -11.40 -40.96
C LEU A 13 -1.14 -11.75 -39.98
N MET A 14 -1.16 -13.01 -39.55
CA MET A 14 -1.85 -13.40 -38.34
C MET A 14 -1.14 -12.66 -37.20
N VAL A 15 -1.66 -11.48 -36.87
CA VAL A 15 -1.55 -10.88 -35.56
C VAL A 15 -2.21 -11.88 -34.62
N SER A 16 -1.43 -12.88 -34.18
CA SER A 16 -1.81 -13.70 -33.05
C SER A 16 -1.74 -12.79 -31.85
N CYS A 17 -2.88 -12.21 -31.46
CA CYS A 17 -3.09 -11.78 -30.08
C CYS A 17 -2.63 -12.95 -29.21
N LYS A 18 -1.49 -12.81 -28.53
CA LYS A 18 -1.13 -13.71 -27.44
C LYS A 18 -2.30 -13.64 -26.47
N LYS A 19 -3.08 -14.71 -26.40
CA LYS A 19 -3.93 -14.94 -25.24
C LYS A 19 -2.96 -15.05 -24.08
N GLU A 20 -2.90 -14.03 -23.24
CA GLU A 20 -2.33 -14.20 -21.91
C GLU A 20 -3.11 -15.36 -21.29
N GLU A 21 -2.43 -16.48 -21.06
CA GLU A 21 -3.03 -17.58 -20.32
C GLU A 21 -3.39 -17.06 -18.95
N THR A 22 -4.65 -17.21 -18.56
CA THR A 22 -5.11 -16.86 -17.22
C THR A 22 -4.28 -17.69 -16.23
N LYS A 23 -3.35 -17.04 -15.51
CA LYS A 23 -2.53 -17.69 -14.49
C LYS A 23 -3.42 -18.35 -13.44
N ASP A 24 -3.04 -19.54 -12.98
CA ASP A 24 -3.72 -20.18 -11.85
C ASP A 24 -3.54 -19.34 -10.57
N VAL A 25 -4.55 -19.36 -9.70
CA VAL A 25 -4.51 -18.58 -8.46
C VAL A 25 -3.31 -18.97 -7.58
N ASN A 26 -2.94 -20.26 -7.56
CA ASN A 26 -1.79 -20.70 -6.78
C ASN A 26 -0.47 -20.19 -7.36
N ASP A 27 -0.36 -20.10 -8.69
CA ASP A 27 0.83 -19.55 -9.34
C ASP A 27 1.00 -18.07 -8.98
N VAL A 28 -0.10 -17.30 -8.98
CA VAL A 28 -0.09 -15.90 -8.55
C VAL A 28 0.30 -15.77 -7.07
N ILE A 29 -0.25 -16.62 -6.19
CA ILE A 29 0.11 -16.60 -4.76
C ILE A 29 1.60 -16.91 -4.56
N ASN A 30 2.13 -17.88 -5.28
CA ASN A 30 3.53 -18.26 -5.19
C ASN A 30 4.43 -17.14 -5.70
N GLU A 31 4.10 -16.54 -6.85
CA GLU A 31 4.81 -15.38 -7.39
C GLU A 31 4.85 -14.23 -6.37
N VAL A 32 3.71 -13.88 -5.76
CA VAL A 32 3.65 -12.82 -4.73
C VAL A 32 4.53 -13.16 -3.52
N LYS A 33 4.52 -14.42 -3.07
CA LYS A 33 5.38 -14.86 -1.95
C LYS A 33 6.86 -14.77 -2.31
N GLU A 34 7.23 -15.16 -3.52
CA GLU A 34 8.61 -15.08 -4.01
C GLU A 34 9.09 -13.64 -4.16
N THR A 35 8.19 -12.71 -4.50
CA THR A 35 8.51 -11.28 -4.60
C THR A 35 8.29 -10.50 -3.30
N THR A 36 7.96 -11.16 -2.19
CA THR A 36 7.74 -10.50 -0.90
C THR A 36 8.89 -10.79 0.05
N GLU A 37 9.57 -9.74 0.49
CA GLU A 37 10.71 -9.82 1.42
C GLU A 37 10.40 -9.06 2.71
N VAL A 38 10.62 -9.70 3.88
CA VAL A 38 10.55 -9.01 5.18
C VAL A 38 11.86 -8.28 5.41
N VAL A 39 11.86 -6.95 5.31
CA VAL A 39 13.07 -6.11 5.32
C VAL A 39 13.37 -5.45 6.67
N ALA A 40 12.47 -5.58 7.64
CA ALA A 40 12.67 -5.08 9.00
C ALA A 40 12.38 -6.14 10.05
N LYS A 41 13.15 -6.11 11.14
CA LYS A 41 12.79 -6.77 12.38
C LYS A 41 11.61 -6.04 13.03
N GLU A 42 10.68 -6.84 13.52
CA GLU A 42 9.46 -6.36 14.18
C GLU A 42 9.74 -5.48 15.40
N GLY A 43 8.96 -4.41 15.52
CA GLY A 43 8.80 -3.62 16.73
C GLY A 43 7.33 -3.52 17.11
N SER A 44 6.88 -2.35 17.55
CA SER A 44 5.52 -2.13 18.01
C SER A 44 4.92 -0.85 17.45
N GLY A 45 3.60 -0.80 17.36
CA GLY A 45 2.89 0.40 16.97
C GLY A 45 1.55 0.52 17.66
N LYS A 46 1.11 1.77 17.81
CA LYS A 46 -0.24 2.12 18.24
C LYS A 46 -0.74 3.26 17.36
N VAL A 47 -1.80 2.96 16.61
CA VAL A 47 -2.45 3.91 15.71
C VAL A 47 -3.92 4.01 16.09
N ILE A 48 -4.40 5.23 16.25
CA ILE A 48 -5.77 5.56 16.61
C ILE A 48 -6.38 6.29 15.43
N LEU A 49 -7.48 5.76 14.89
CA LEU A 49 -8.36 6.45 13.96
C LEU A 49 -9.60 6.92 14.71
N THR A 50 -9.91 8.21 14.63
CA THR A 50 -11.15 8.78 15.16
C THR A 50 -12.08 9.15 14.02
N CYS A 51 -13.30 8.61 14.01
CA CYS A 51 -14.34 8.94 13.03
C CYS A 51 -15.67 9.09 13.76
N ASN A 52 -16.39 10.20 13.55
CA ASN A 52 -17.70 10.47 14.17
C ASN A 52 -17.72 10.22 15.71
N ASN A 53 -16.68 10.69 16.43
CA ASN A 53 -16.47 10.48 17.87
C ASN A 53 -16.26 9.02 18.31
N LYS A 54 -16.00 8.10 17.39
CA LYS A 54 -15.62 6.71 17.67
C LYS A 54 -14.13 6.52 17.43
N GLU A 55 -13.49 5.73 18.28
CA GLU A 55 -12.07 5.40 18.16
C GLU A 55 -11.89 3.95 17.69
N PHE A 56 -11.01 3.79 16.70
CA PHE A 56 -10.54 2.50 16.21
C PHE A 56 -9.04 2.44 16.49
N VAL A 57 -8.65 1.51 17.36
CA VAL A 57 -7.25 1.36 17.78
C VAL A 57 -6.68 0.11 17.12
N ALA A 58 -5.60 0.29 16.34
CA ALA A 58 -4.71 -0.77 15.91
C ALA A 58 -3.45 -0.72 16.78
N GLU A 59 -3.31 -1.66 17.71
CA GLU A 59 -2.17 -1.73 18.63
C GLU A 59 -1.55 -3.13 18.59
N GLY A 60 -0.27 -3.23 18.22
CA GLY A 60 0.40 -4.51 18.11
C GLY A 60 1.75 -4.43 17.42
N VAL A 61 2.02 -5.45 16.60
CA VAL A 61 3.30 -5.64 15.92
C VAL A 61 3.43 -4.63 14.78
N CYS A 62 4.56 -3.93 14.72
CA CYS A 62 4.94 -3.09 13.59
C CYS A 62 6.09 -3.72 12.83
N GLY A 63 5.98 -3.81 11.50
CA GLY A 63 7.03 -4.35 10.64
C GLY A 63 7.06 -3.68 9.28
N ALA A 64 8.06 -4.03 8.48
CA ALA A 64 8.19 -3.56 7.11
C ALA A 64 8.54 -4.72 6.16
N LEU A 65 7.94 -4.71 4.98
CA LEU A 65 8.19 -5.65 3.91
C LEU A 65 8.29 -4.92 2.57
N VAL A 66 9.00 -5.50 1.63
CA VAL A 66 8.99 -5.08 0.23
C VAL A 66 8.19 -6.10 -0.56
N SER A 67 7.27 -5.63 -1.37
CA SER A 67 6.53 -6.46 -2.32
C SER A 67 6.30 -5.68 -3.60
N MET A 68 6.53 -6.32 -4.75
CA MET A 68 6.33 -5.70 -6.07
C MET A 68 7.06 -4.35 -6.26
N GLY A 69 8.25 -4.20 -5.67
CA GLY A 69 9.04 -2.96 -5.77
C GLY A 69 8.60 -1.84 -4.82
N GLU A 70 7.70 -2.12 -3.88
CA GLU A 70 7.14 -1.15 -2.94
C GLU A 70 7.40 -1.58 -1.50
N LEU A 71 7.91 -0.65 -0.68
CA LEU A 71 8.01 -0.81 0.76
C LEU A 71 6.64 -0.56 1.41
N ALA A 72 6.16 -1.53 2.17
CA ALA A 72 5.02 -1.39 3.06
C ALA A 72 5.48 -1.44 4.52
N ILE A 73 5.06 -0.46 5.32
CA ILE A 73 5.20 -0.45 6.78
C ILE A 73 3.80 -0.64 7.37
N ALA A 74 3.62 -1.64 8.23
CA ALA A 74 2.30 -1.97 8.74
C ALA A 74 2.30 -2.18 10.26
N VAL A 75 1.20 -1.75 10.90
CA VAL A 75 0.86 -2.10 12.28
C VAL A 75 -0.32 -3.07 12.24
N LYS A 76 -0.08 -4.32 12.67
CA LYS A 76 -1.09 -5.36 12.80
C LYS A 76 -1.58 -5.42 14.23
N ASP A 77 -2.89 -5.25 14.43
CA ASP A 77 -3.49 -5.29 15.76
C ASP A 77 -3.30 -6.68 16.41
N LYS A 78 -2.99 -6.67 17.70
CA LYS A 78 -2.71 -7.90 18.47
C LYS A 78 -3.96 -8.75 18.73
N THR A 79 -5.16 -8.17 18.66
CA THR A 79 -6.43 -8.83 18.99
C THR A 79 -7.26 -9.17 17.74
N ASN A 80 -7.16 -8.34 16.70
CA ASN A 80 -7.81 -8.55 15.42
C ASN A 80 -6.78 -8.47 14.28
N PRO A 81 -6.26 -9.59 13.78
CA PRO A 81 -5.30 -9.60 12.66
C PRO A 81 -5.79 -8.93 11.38
N ALA A 82 -7.11 -8.78 11.20
CA ALA A 82 -7.72 -8.08 10.06
C ALA A 82 -7.96 -6.59 10.35
N LYS A 83 -7.42 -6.06 11.45
CA LYS A 83 -7.30 -4.64 11.72
C LYS A 83 -5.85 -4.22 11.53
N VAL A 84 -5.63 -3.37 10.53
CA VAL A 84 -4.28 -3.02 10.06
C VAL A 84 -4.24 -1.53 9.71
N PHE A 85 -3.17 -0.88 10.14
CA PHE A 85 -2.73 0.40 9.58
C PHE A 85 -1.55 0.14 8.64
N THR A 86 -1.55 0.73 7.45
CA THR A 86 -0.50 0.53 6.44
C THR A 86 -0.02 1.85 5.87
N MET A 87 1.28 1.98 5.66
CA MET A 87 1.91 3.00 4.83
C MET A 87 2.65 2.30 3.67
N THR A 88 2.46 2.77 2.45
CA THR A 88 3.09 2.20 1.25
C THR A 88 3.85 3.29 0.49
N PHE A 89 5.14 3.05 0.25
CA PHE A 89 6.05 3.97 -0.43
C PHE A 89 6.26 3.57 -1.90
N ASN A 90 6.74 4.51 -2.71
CA ASN A 90 6.96 4.34 -4.14
C ASN A 90 8.39 3.86 -4.45
N GLY A 91 8.81 2.81 -3.74
CA GLY A 91 10.14 2.20 -3.83
C GLY A 91 10.42 1.27 -2.66
N GLU A 92 11.53 0.54 -2.72
CA GLU A 92 11.91 -0.49 -1.74
C GLU A 92 12.68 0.06 -0.52
N GLY A 93 13.22 1.28 -0.64
CA GLY A 93 14.06 1.90 0.38
C GLY A 93 13.28 2.42 1.59
N PHE A 94 13.89 2.31 2.78
CA PHE A 94 13.34 2.89 4.00
C PHE A 94 13.19 4.42 3.90
N PRO A 95 12.19 5.01 4.58
CA PRO A 95 11.92 6.44 4.52
C PRO A 95 13.01 7.27 5.19
N GLU A 96 13.40 8.40 4.61
CA GLU A 96 14.53 9.20 5.08
C GLU A 96 14.27 9.86 6.44
N ASP A 97 15.33 9.94 7.27
CA ASP A 97 15.28 10.56 8.59
C ASP A 97 14.91 12.05 8.50
N GLY A 98 13.89 12.48 9.25
CA GLY A 98 13.40 13.86 9.25
C GLY A 98 12.69 14.33 7.99
N LYS A 99 12.58 13.52 6.93
CA LYS A 99 11.87 13.87 5.70
C LYS A 99 10.37 13.93 5.94
N VAL A 100 9.74 14.96 5.38
CA VAL A 100 8.28 15.12 5.36
C VAL A 100 7.76 14.63 4.02
N TYR A 101 6.96 13.57 4.05
CA TYR A 101 6.36 12.96 2.86
C TYR A 101 5.02 13.61 2.52
N LYS A 102 4.69 13.64 1.24
CA LYS A 102 3.33 13.96 0.77
C LYS A 102 2.45 12.72 0.94
N ILE A 103 1.26 12.91 1.50
CA ILE A 103 0.32 11.80 1.69
C ILE A 103 -0.65 11.82 0.50
N GLU A 104 -0.53 10.83 -0.38
CA GLU A 104 -1.30 10.75 -1.62
C GLU A 104 -1.76 9.31 -1.83
N SER A 105 -2.98 9.14 -2.35
CA SER A 105 -3.48 7.83 -2.75
C SER A 105 -2.68 7.24 -3.91
N LYS A 106 -2.50 5.93 -3.90
CA LYS A 106 -1.99 5.21 -5.07
C LYS A 106 -3.10 4.99 -6.09
N ASP A 107 -2.82 5.41 -7.33
CA ASP A 107 -3.64 5.14 -8.49
C ASP A 107 -2.95 4.08 -9.36
N TYR A 108 -3.24 2.81 -9.05
CA TYR A 108 -2.69 1.65 -9.75
C TYR A 108 -3.16 1.53 -11.21
N SER A 109 -4.04 2.42 -11.69
CA SER A 109 -4.42 2.47 -13.11
C SER A 109 -3.45 3.28 -13.97
N LYS A 110 -2.57 4.07 -13.35
CA LYS A 110 -1.55 4.86 -14.04
C LYS A 110 -0.26 4.07 -14.18
N GLU A 111 0.44 4.26 -15.29
CA GLU A 111 1.79 3.71 -15.46
C GLU A 111 2.78 4.44 -14.54
N GLY A 112 3.63 3.65 -13.86
CA GLY A 112 4.68 4.13 -12.97
C GLY A 112 4.25 4.20 -11.50
N ASN A 113 5.23 4.17 -10.60
CA ASN A 113 4.99 4.04 -9.17
C ASN A 113 4.66 5.36 -8.46
N GLY A 114 4.55 6.50 -9.16
CA GLY A 114 4.43 7.82 -8.53
C GLY A 114 5.77 8.39 -8.05
N SER A 115 5.75 9.43 -7.21
CA SER A 115 6.97 10.07 -6.71
C SER A 115 7.54 9.38 -5.47
N ALA A 116 8.87 9.29 -5.33
CA ALA A 116 9.51 8.77 -4.11
C ALA A 116 9.29 9.66 -2.86
N ASP A 117 8.75 10.86 -3.04
CA ASP A 117 8.36 11.77 -1.95
C ASP A 117 6.93 11.56 -1.46
N GLU A 118 6.20 10.61 -2.06
CA GLU A 118 4.81 10.30 -1.74
C GLU A 118 4.71 9.00 -0.92
N VAL A 119 3.70 8.98 -0.05
CA VAL A 119 3.33 7.81 0.74
C VAL A 119 1.80 7.66 0.73
N SER A 120 1.33 6.47 0.42
CA SER A 120 -0.09 6.11 0.58
C SER A 120 -0.32 5.54 1.96
N VAL A 121 -1.42 5.94 2.59
CA VAL A 121 -1.80 5.51 3.94
C VAL A 121 -3.20 4.92 3.92
N SER A 122 -3.40 3.85 4.68
CA SER A 122 -4.72 3.27 4.91
C SER A 122 -4.90 2.74 6.32
N PHE A 123 -6.15 2.73 6.77
CA PHE A 123 -6.58 2.04 7.98
C PHE A 123 -7.75 1.14 7.62
N THR A 124 -7.66 -0.14 7.95
CA THR A 124 -8.73 -1.11 7.68
C THR A 124 -9.04 -1.91 8.92
N GLU A 125 -10.31 -2.24 9.11
CA GLU A 125 -10.78 -3.21 10.08
C GLU A 125 -11.82 -4.12 9.44
N VAL A 126 -11.61 -5.44 9.49
CA VAL A 126 -12.65 -6.42 9.17
C VAL A 126 -13.17 -7.03 10.46
N LEU A 127 -14.49 -6.93 10.67
CA LEU A 127 -15.23 -7.55 11.76
C LEU A 127 -16.27 -8.50 11.19
N SER A 128 -16.02 -9.81 11.32
CA SER A 128 -16.90 -10.89 10.86
C SER A 128 -17.24 -10.83 9.35
N LYS A 129 -18.22 -10.01 8.96
CA LYS A 129 -18.70 -9.83 7.58
C LYS A 129 -18.75 -8.36 7.13
N LYS A 130 -18.24 -7.44 7.95
CA LYS A 130 -18.19 -6.01 7.65
C LYS A 130 -16.74 -5.56 7.58
N MET A 131 -16.43 -4.75 6.58
CA MET A 131 -15.14 -4.10 6.42
C MET A 131 -15.35 -2.61 6.63
N ASN A 132 -14.52 -1.98 7.44
CA ASN A 132 -14.38 -0.54 7.47
C ASN A 132 -13.00 -0.19 6.95
N SER A 133 -12.90 0.80 6.08
CA SER A 133 -11.68 1.24 5.44
C SER A 133 -11.66 2.75 5.24
N TRP A 134 -10.49 3.32 5.48
CA TRP A 134 -10.17 4.70 5.18
C TRP A 134 -8.84 4.75 4.42
N GLY A 135 -8.79 5.59 3.39
CA GLY A 135 -7.65 5.73 2.48
C GLY A 135 -7.14 7.16 2.40
N SER A 136 -6.04 7.36 1.68
CA SER A 136 -5.32 8.63 1.62
C SER A 136 -5.86 9.59 0.54
N ASP A 137 -7.09 9.39 0.07
CA ASP A 137 -7.68 10.25 -0.96
C ASP A 137 -7.80 11.67 -0.40
N ASN A 138 -7.01 12.61 -0.93
CA ASN A 138 -6.92 13.99 -0.44
C ASN A 138 -6.47 14.13 1.03
N ALA A 139 -5.62 13.22 1.49
CA ALA A 139 -5.14 13.23 2.87
C ALA A 139 -4.38 14.51 3.24
N LYS A 140 -4.46 14.85 4.53
CA LYS A 140 -3.74 15.98 5.15
C LYS A 140 -3.16 15.51 6.47
N GLY A 141 -2.10 16.13 6.96
CA GLY A 141 -1.47 15.78 8.22
C GLY A 141 0.03 15.62 8.05
N THR A 142 0.70 15.01 9.02
CA THR A 142 2.14 14.79 8.95
C THR A 142 2.54 13.38 9.36
N ILE A 143 3.55 12.87 8.64
CA ILE A 143 4.30 11.66 8.94
C ILE A 143 5.74 12.10 9.10
N GLN A 144 6.37 11.74 10.20
CA GLN A 144 7.76 12.07 10.46
C GLN A 144 8.50 10.85 10.98
N PHE A 145 9.61 10.52 10.32
CA PHE A 145 10.52 9.47 10.73
C PHE A 145 11.70 10.05 11.53
N ALA A 146 12.14 9.29 12.53
CA ALA A 146 13.29 9.58 13.37
C ALA A 146 14.15 8.31 13.53
N TYR A 147 15.45 8.43 13.30
CA TYR A 147 16.37 7.30 13.28
C TYR A 147 17.27 7.30 14.53
N ASN A 148 17.47 6.12 15.13
CA ASN A 148 18.46 5.89 16.18
C ASN A 148 19.19 4.56 15.91
N GLY A 149 20.27 4.63 15.12
CA GLY A 149 20.94 3.44 14.61
C GLY A 149 20.02 2.62 13.70
N ASN A 150 19.69 1.40 14.14
CA ASN A 150 18.76 0.52 13.42
C ASN A 150 17.30 0.74 13.81
N GLU A 151 17.03 1.40 14.95
CA GLU A 151 15.67 1.72 15.36
C GLU A 151 15.12 2.87 14.50
N VAL A 152 13.92 2.66 13.94
CA VAL A 152 13.18 3.66 13.19
C VAL A 152 11.89 3.92 13.93
N LYS A 153 11.68 5.17 14.36
CA LYS A 153 10.42 5.65 14.91
C LYS A 153 9.69 6.48 13.89
N CYS A 154 8.37 6.39 13.90
CA CYS A 154 7.51 7.22 13.08
C CYS A 154 6.37 7.77 13.93
N ILE A 155 6.14 9.07 13.78
CA ILE A 155 5.05 9.78 14.43
C ILE A 155 4.04 10.19 13.38
N LEU A 156 2.78 9.82 13.60
CA LEU A 156 1.63 10.18 12.77
C LEU A 156 0.86 11.28 13.51
N LYS A 157 0.63 12.42 12.87
CA LYS A 157 -0.13 13.53 13.49
C LYS A 157 -1.25 14.00 12.59
N ASN A 158 -2.47 13.87 13.09
CA ASN A 158 -3.68 14.43 12.51
C ASN A 158 -3.83 14.11 11.02
N ILE A 159 -3.59 12.85 10.64
CA ILE A 159 -3.71 12.41 9.26
C ILE A 159 -5.19 12.21 8.94
N VAL A 160 -5.79 13.09 8.15
CA VAL A 160 -7.17 12.93 7.68
C VAL A 160 -7.19 11.93 6.54
N LEU A 161 -7.99 10.87 6.68
CA LEU A 161 -8.21 9.82 5.69
C LEU A 161 -9.67 9.81 5.26
N THR A 162 -9.91 9.63 3.97
CA THR A 162 -11.25 9.58 3.39
C THR A 162 -11.87 8.21 3.58
N SER A 163 -13.15 8.16 3.96
CA SER A 163 -13.87 6.89 4.12
C SER A 163 -14.14 6.21 2.77
N ALA A 164 -13.92 4.89 2.70
CA ALA A 164 -14.39 4.10 1.58
C ALA A 164 -15.89 3.77 1.77
N GLU A 165 -16.76 4.63 1.25
CA GLU A 165 -18.21 4.58 1.48
C GLU A 165 -18.86 3.23 1.12
N MET A 166 -18.31 2.51 0.13
CA MET A 166 -18.83 1.20 -0.27
C MET A 166 -18.64 0.11 0.79
N TYR A 167 -17.65 0.26 1.67
CA TYR A 167 -17.31 -0.72 2.70
C TYR A 167 -17.89 -0.32 4.06
N ASN A 168 -17.70 0.95 4.44
CA ASN A 168 -18.02 1.42 5.78
C ASN A 168 -19.50 1.29 6.13
N ALA A 169 -19.76 0.92 7.39
CA ALA A 169 -21.10 1.04 7.96
C ALA A 169 -21.63 2.49 7.82
N ASP A 170 -22.94 2.66 7.73
CA ASP A 170 -23.56 3.97 7.43
C ASP A 170 -23.15 5.08 8.41
N ASP A 171 -22.95 4.74 9.68
CA ASP A 171 -22.50 5.65 10.74
C ASP A 171 -20.99 5.94 10.73
N LEU A 172 -20.25 5.34 9.79
CA LEU A 172 -18.81 5.46 9.60
C LEU A 172 -18.42 5.97 8.20
N LYS A 173 -19.40 6.44 7.41
CA LYS A 173 -19.20 7.09 6.09
C LYS A 173 -18.82 8.56 6.28
N SER A 174 -17.66 8.78 6.89
CA SER A 174 -17.09 10.09 7.14
C SER A 174 -15.58 9.95 7.28
N ASP A 175 -14.86 11.04 7.00
CA ASP A 175 -13.42 11.08 7.14
C ASP A 175 -12.99 10.68 8.56
N GLY A 176 -11.88 9.95 8.62
CA GLY A 176 -11.23 9.55 9.87
C GLY A 176 -9.97 10.36 10.10
N THR A 177 -9.69 10.74 11.34
CA THR A 177 -8.39 11.34 11.71
C THR A 177 -7.51 10.30 12.39
N VAL A 178 -6.34 10.06 11.82
CA VAL A 178 -5.33 9.12 12.31
C VAL A 178 -4.24 9.86 13.07
N SER A 179 -3.87 9.33 14.24
CA SER A 179 -2.66 9.73 14.98
C SER A 179 -2.07 8.51 15.69
N GLY A 180 -0.76 8.53 15.95
CA GLY A 180 -0.12 7.39 16.57
C GLY A 180 1.40 7.41 16.46
N GLU A 181 1.99 6.34 16.98
CA GLU A 181 3.43 6.13 16.96
C GLU A 181 3.71 4.67 16.58
N LEU A 182 4.77 4.46 15.81
CA LEU A 182 5.22 3.14 15.41
C LEU A 182 6.75 3.07 15.42
N THR A 183 7.26 1.90 15.78
CA THR A 183 8.69 1.59 15.87
C THR A 183 8.95 0.25 15.21
N PHE A 184 9.99 0.18 14.39
CA PHE A 184 10.52 -1.06 13.81
C PHE A 184 12.04 -0.95 13.68
N PHE A 185 12.71 -2.04 13.33
CA PHE A 185 14.17 -2.07 13.28
C PHE A 185 14.66 -2.50 11.90
N LYS A 186 15.52 -1.70 11.28
CA LYS A 186 16.21 -2.08 10.04
C LYS A 186 17.09 -3.30 10.29
N ASN A 187 17.11 -4.20 9.31
CA ASN A 187 18.01 -5.35 9.30
C ASN A 187 19.48 -4.92 9.10
#